data_AF-A0A520H6A8-F1
#
_entry.id   AF-A0A520H6A8-F1
#
_cell.length_a   1.000
_cell.length_b   1.000
_cell.length_c   1.000
_cell.angle_alpha   90.00
_cell.angle_beta   90.00
_cell.angle_gamma   90.00
#
_symmetry.space_group_name_H-M   'P 1'
#
loop_
_entity.id
_entity.type
_entity.pdbx_description
1 polymer ?
#
loop_
_entity_poly.entity_id
_entity_poly.type
_entity_poly.pdbx_seq_one_letter_code
_entity_poly.pdbx_strand_id
1 'polypeptide(L)'
;MLRFQEWYRFLLSKWLVILTIGLIGGILGFTYAYFKKPYYIATTSFVLEESGSASSSLGGLGGLASMVGVDIGGGGGGIFQGDNILELYKSRAMIEKTLLTEIVVDNKKQLLVDVYISFNDLRNEWDNSELRNIHIKASSASNRLQDSLLGVIVSDINKNYLTVSKPDKKLSIIKADVTA
;
A
#
# COMPACT_ATOMS: atom_id res chain seq x y z
N MET A 1 -0.15 -55.44 -18.75
CA MET A 1 0.33 -55.60 -17.36
C MET A 1 1.86 -55.64 -17.25
N LEU A 2 2.57 -56.32 -18.15
CA LEU A 2 4.06 -56.45 -18.14
C LEU A 2 4.84 -55.12 -18.13
N ARG A 3 4.41 -54.12 -18.90
CA ARG A 3 5.10 -52.81 -18.95
C ARG A 3 5.15 -52.10 -17.59
N PHE A 4 4.14 -52.25 -16.74
CA PHE A 4 4.11 -51.56 -15.44
C PHE A 4 5.15 -52.13 -14.47
N GLN A 5 5.40 -53.44 -14.54
CA GLN A 5 6.40 -54.12 -13.71
C GLN A 5 7.84 -53.77 -14.14
N GLU A 6 8.07 -53.58 -15.44
CA GLU A 6 9.37 -53.15 -15.97
C GLU A 6 9.73 -51.73 -15.51
N TRP A 7 8.78 -50.80 -15.59
CA TRP A 7 8.97 -49.43 -15.11
C TRP A 7 9.22 -49.36 -13.60
N TYR A 8 8.51 -50.17 -12.82
CA TYR A 8 8.71 -50.25 -11.37
C TYR A 8 10.13 -50.76 -11.01
N ARG A 9 10.60 -51.82 -11.68
CA ARG A 9 11.97 -52.34 -11.50
C ARG A 9 13.04 -51.33 -11.93
N PHE A 10 12.78 -50.57 -12.99
CA PHE A 10 13.67 -49.52 -13.47
C PHE A 10 13.81 -48.36 -12.47
N LEU A 11 12.69 -47.90 -11.88
CA LEU A 11 12.68 -46.88 -10.82
C LEU A 11 13.46 -47.34 -9.58
N LEU A 12 13.30 -48.60 -9.16
CA LEU A 12 14.07 -49.20 -8.06
C LEU A 12 15.57 -49.28 -8.38
N SER A 13 15.95 -49.63 -9.61
CA SER A 13 17.36 -49.69 -10.04
C SER A 13 18.04 -48.32 -10.02
N LYS A 14 17.28 -47.24 -10.25
CA LYS A 14 17.77 -45.85 -10.24
C LYS A 14 17.39 -45.08 -8.98
N TRP A 15 16.97 -45.75 -7.91
CA TRP A 15 16.49 -45.12 -6.68
C TRP A 15 17.50 -44.14 -6.06
N LEU A 16 18.81 -44.42 -6.14
CA LEU A 16 19.86 -43.49 -5.71
C LEU A 16 19.88 -42.18 -6.51
N VAL A 17 19.68 -42.24 -7.84
CA VAL A 17 19.63 -41.03 -8.71
C VAL A 17 18.36 -40.23 -8.41
N ILE A 18 17.24 -40.91 -8.17
CA ILE A 18 15.97 -40.27 -7.81
C ILE A 18 16.11 -39.59 -6.44
N LEU A 19 16.76 -40.26 -5.48
CA LEU A 19 17.00 -39.73 -4.15
C LEU A 19 17.92 -38.51 -4.20
N THR A 20 19.01 -38.52 -4.98
CA THR A 20 19.91 -37.37 -5.07
C THR A 20 19.25 -36.17 -5.73
N ILE A 21 18.50 -36.37 -6.83
CA ILE A 21 17.74 -35.29 -7.48
C ILE A 21 16.66 -34.75 -6.54
N GLY A 22 15.94 -35.64 -5.84
CA GLY A 22 14.94 -35.25 -4.84
C GLY A 22 15.54 -34.47 -3.67
N LEU A 23 16.74 -34.85 -3.20
CA LEU A 23 17.45 -34.16 -2.14
C LEU A 23 17.91 -32.76 -2.60
N ILE A 24 18.48 -32.65 -3.80
CA ILE A 24 18.90 -31.37 -4.37
C ILE A 24 17.69 -30.45 -4.58
N GLY A 25 16.61 -30.96 -5.17
CA GLY A 25 15.36 -30.21 -5.36
C GLY A 25 14.74 -29.80 -4.02
N GLY A 26 14.77 -30.69 -3.02
CA GLY A 26 14.31 -30.41 -1.67
C GLY A 26 15.12 -29.33 -0.98
N ILE A 27 16.45 -29.37 -1.06
CA ILE A 27 17.34 -28.33 -0.52
C ILE A 27 17.07 -26.99 -1.20
N LEU A 28 17.00 -26.96 -2.54
CA LEU A 28 16.73 -25.73 -3.29
C LEU A 28 15.35 -25.15 -2.96
N GLY A 29 14.32 -26.00 -2.92
CA GLY A 29 12.96 -25.62 -2.58
C GLY A 29 12.83 -25.11 -1.14
N PHE A 30 13.45 -25.80 -0.18
CA PHE A 30 13.49 -25.38 1.22
C PHE A 30 14.24 -24.06 1.38
N THR A 31 15.40 -23.92 0.74
CA THR A 31 16.21 -22.69 0.78
C THR A 31 15.40 -21.51 0.22
N TYR A 32 14.76 -21.69 -0.94
CA TYR A 32 13.90 -20.67 -1.53
C TYR A 32 12.73 -20.29 -0.62
N ALA A 33 12.03 -21.28 -0.06
CA ALA A 33 10.90 -21.05 0.83
C ALA A 33 11.31 -20.37 2.14
N TYR A 34 12.49 -20.71 2.67
CA TYR A 34 13.02 -20.14 3.91
C TYR A 34 13.42 -18.67 3.76
N PHE A 35 14.00 -18.28 2.62
CA PHE A 35 14.39 -16.89 2.36
C PHE A 35 13.24 -16.00 1.87
N LYS A 36 12.13 -16.58 1.41
CA LYS A 36 10.99 -15.80 0.94
C LYS A 36 10.27 -15.18 2.13
N LYS A 37 10.47 -13.89 2.35
CA LYS A 37 9.76 -13.13 3.38
C LYS A 37 8.24 -13.18 3.09
N PRO A 38 7.39 -13.34 4.13
CA PRO A 38 5.95 -13.23 3.98
C PRO A 38 5.58 -11.81 3.53
N TYR A 39 4.55 -11.68 2.69
CA TYR A 39 4.05 -10.41 2.20
C TYR A 39 2.65 -10.19 2.76
N TYR A 40 2.47 -9.15 3.56
CA TYR A 40 1.20 -8.82 4.19
C TYR A 40 0.54 -7.67 3.47
N ILE A 41 -0.73 -7.82 3.08
CA ILE A 41 -1.50 -6.80 2.39
C ILE A 41 -2.71 -6.44 3.23
N ALA A 42 -2.80 -5.18 3.64
CA ALA A 42 -4.00 -4.60 4.23
C ALA A 42 -4.82 -3.93 3.12
N THR A 43 -6.00 -4.48 2.84
CA THR A 43 -6.91 -3.95 1.81
C THR A 43 -8.04 -3.16 2.45
N THR A 44 -8.23 -1.92 1.99
CA THR A 44 -9.43 -1.12 2.28
C THR A 44 -10.18 -0.84 0.98
N SER A 45 -11.47 -1.17 0.94
CA SER A 45 -12.33 -0.90 -0.22
C SER A 45 -13.52 -0.03 0.16
N PHE A 46 -13.82 0.98 -0.65
CA PHE A 46 -14.95 1.88 -0.44
C PHE A 46 -15.66 2.19 -1.76
N VAL A 47 -16.94 2.54 -1.68
CA VAL A 47 -17.74 2.94 -2.83
C VAL A 47 -17.86 4.46 -2.84
N LEU A 48 -17.71 5.05 -4.02
CA LEU A 48 -17.89 6.48 -4.20
C LEU A 48 -19.20 6.76 -4.93
N GLU A 49 -20.07 7.54 -4.31
CA GLU A 49 -21.34 7.96 -4.90
C GLU A 49 -21.08 9.12 -5.87
N GLU A 50 -21.15 8.83 -7.17
CA GLU A 50 -21.01 9.84 -8.21
C GLU A 50 -22.34 10.57 -8.38
N SER A 51 -22.34 11.90 -8.27
CA SER A 51 -23.53 12.76 -8.34
C SER A 51 -24.09 12.90 -9.76
N GLY A 52 -24.38 11.78 -10.42
CA GLY A 52 -24.49 11.73 -11.87
C GLY A 52 -25.45 10.68 -12.45
N SER A 53 -26.53 10.30 -11.77
CA SER A 53 -27.63 9.56 -12.42
C SER A 53 -28.92 9.53 -11.58
N ALA A 54 -29.59 10.66 -11.45
CA ALA A 54 -31.00 10.66 -11.07
C ALA A 54 -31.73 11.80 -11.80
N SER A 55 -32.56 11.42 -12.77
CA SER A 55 -33.58 12.22 -13.43
C SER A 55 -34.70 12.59 -12.47
N SER A 56 -34.36 13.31 -11.40
CA SER A 56 -35.29 13.83 -10.42
C SER A 56 -34.72 15.14 -9.90
N SER A 57 -35.57 16.15 -9.90
CA SER A 57 -35.34 17.60 -9.81
C SER A 57 -34.42 18.14 -8.68
N LEU A 58 -33.73 17.30 -7.92
CA LEU A 58 -32.89 17.69 -6.76
C LEU A 58 -31.63 16.82 -6.52
N GLY A 59 -31.26 15.87 -7.40
CA GLY A 59 -30.17 14.90 -7.11
C GLY A 59 -28.74 15.31 -7.51
N GLY A 60 -28.56 16.26 -8.43
CA GLY A 60 -27.29 16.47 -9.16
C GLY A 60 -26.43 17.67 -8.75
N LEU A 61 -26.83 18.46 -7.74
CA LEU A 61 -26.07 19.62 -7.23
C LEU A 61 -25.20 19.28 -6.00
N GLY A 62 -25.17 18.02 -5.55
CA GLY A 62 -24.45 17.59 -4.34
C GLY A 62 -22.94 17.39 -4.49
N GLY A 63 -22.43 17.31 -5.72
CA GLY A 63 -21.06 16.91 -6.07
C GLY A 63 -20.02 18.01 -6.24
N LEU A 64 -20.42 19.26 -6.52
CA LEU A 64 -19.51 20.43 -6.50
C LEU A 64 -19.87 21.46 -5.41
N ALA A 65 -21.00 21.30 -4.71
CA ALA A 65 -21.26 21.91 -3.41
C ALA A 65 -20.32 21.28 -2.36
N SER A 66 -19.95 20.03 -2.60
CA SER A 66 -18.97 19.26 -1.87
C SER A 66 -17.50 19.60 -2.19
N MET A 67 -17.24 20.47 -3.17
CA MET A 67 -15.88 20.93 -3.50
C MET A 67 -15.65 22.43 -3.27
N VAL A 68 -16.69 23.26 -3.37
CA VAL A 68 -16.60 24.74 -3.22
C VAL A 68 -17.52 25.28 -2.10
N GLY A 69 -18.49 24.51 -1.61
CA GLY A 69 -19.57 24.98 -0.74
C GLY A 69 -20.84 25.39 -1.50
N VAL A 70 -20.80 25.49 -2.83
CA VAL A 70 -21.97 25.76 -3.70
C VAL A 70 -21.73 25.15 -5.11
N ASP A 71 -22.60 24.23 -5.55
CA ASP A 71 -22.73 23.81 -6.96
C ASP A 71 -23.97 24.49 -7.55
N ILE A 72 -23.80 25.37 -8.52
CA ILE A 72 -24.90 25.85 -9.36
C ILE A 72 -24.42 25.76 -10.81
N GLY A 73 -24.69 24.61 -11.43
CA GLY A 73 -24.87 24.50 -12.87
C GLY A 73 -23.67 23.99 -13.67
N GLY A 74 -23.82 22.79 -14.22
CA GLY A 74 -23.04 22.29 -15.36
C GLY A 74 -21.93 21.33 -14.97
N GLY A 75 -22.19 20.03 -15.14
CA GLY A 75 -21.32 18.94 -14.69
C GLY A 75 -19.86 19.06 -15.11
N GLY A 76 -18.96 18.89 -14.13
CA GLY A 76 -17.52 18.90 -14.36
C GLY A 76 -16.72 18.57 -13.10
N GLY A 77 -16.54 17.28 -12.82
CA GLY A 77 -15.32 16.73 -12.22
C GLY A 77 -14.91 17.24 -10.84
N GLY A 78 -15.62 16.82 -9.79
CA GLY A 78 -15.14 16.97 -8.41
C GLY A 78 -13.88 16.13 -8.12
N ILE A 79 -13.10 16.49 -7.10
CA ILE A 79 -11.91 15.75 -6.63
C ILE A 79 -12.24 14.31 -6.21
N PHE A 80 -13.52 14.06 -5.91
CA PHE A 80 -14.04 12.74 -5.57
C PHE A 80 -14.56 11.98 -6.79
N GLN A 81 -14.59 12.55 -8.00
CA GLN A 81 -15.14 11.88 -9.17
C GLN A 81 -14.06 11.12 -9.95
N GLY A 82 -14.44 9.94 -10.47
CA GLY A 82 -13.61 9.17 -11.40
C GLY A 82 -12.22 8.83 -10.87
N ASP A 83 -11.19 9.07 -11.69
CA ASP A 83 -9.79 8.77 -11.37
C ASP A 83 -9.12 9.84 -10.49
N ASN A 84 -9.74 11.01 -10.27
CA ASN A 84 -9.18 12.08 -9.45
C ASN A 84 -8.98 11.66 -7.99
N ILE A 85 -9.88 10.82 -7.48
CA ILE A 85 -9.79 10.29 -6.12
C ILE A 85 -8.57 9.38 -5.93
N LEU A 86 -8.17 8.64 -6.98
CA LEU A 86 -6.99 7.78 -6.94
C LEU A 86 -5.74 8.65 -6.78
N GLU A 87 -5.69 9.78 -7.49
CA GLU A 87 -4.59 10.74 -7.38
C GLU A 87 -4.62 11.52 -6.07
N LEU A 88 -5.82 11.86 -5.56
CA LEU A 88 -5.98 12.51 -4.27
C LEU A 88 -5.42 11.65 -3.13
N TYR A 89 -5.71 10.34 -3.12
CA TYR A 89 -5.17 9.42 -2.11
C TYR A 89 -3.64 9.31 -2.16
N LYS A 90 -3.03 9.38 -3.35
CA LYS A 90 -1.57 9.37 -3.54
C LYS A 90 -0.94 10.75 -3.33
N SER A 91 -1.75 11.81 -3.22
CA SER A 91 -1.23 13.16 -3.12
C SER A 91 -0.40 13.36 -1.86
N ARG A 92 0.65 14.18 -1.99
CA ARG A 92 1.51 14.56 -0.87
C ARG A 92 0.72 15.11 0.32
N ALA A 93 -0.23 15.99 0.05
CA ALA A 93 -1.04 16.61 1.10
C ALA A 93 -1.84 15.61 1.94
N MET A 94 -2.43 14.58 1.31
CA MET A 94 -3.20 13.55 2.02
C MET A 94 -2.29 12.67 2.88
N ILE A 95 -1.19 12.18 2.31
CA ILE A 95 -0.26 11.30 3.01
C ILE A 95 0.44 12.05 4.15
N GLU A 96 0.92 13.28 3.91
CA GLU A 96 1.57 14.08 4.96
C GLU A 96 0.65 14.38 6.14
N LYS A 97 -0.61 14.78 5.87
CA LYS A 97 -1.58 15.01 6.95
C LYS A 97 -1.84 13.73 7.75
N THR A 98 -1.88 12.58 7.08
CA THR A 98 -2.06 11.28 7.73
C THR A 98 -0.83 10.93 8.58
N LEU A 99 0.38 11.14 8.07
CA LEU A 99 1.64 10.94 8.79
C LEU A 99 1.78 11.83 10.03
N LEU A 100 1.25 13.05 9.97
CA LEU A 100 1.22 13.99 11.09
C LEU A 100 0.02 13.79 12.04
N THR A 101 -0.77 12.73 11.85
CA THR A 101 -1.85 12.38 12.77
C THR A 101 -1.29 11.66 13.99
N GLU A 102 -1.76 12.04 15.18
CA GLU A 102 -1.42 11.38 16.43
C GLU A 102 -2.21 10.07 16.57
N ILE A 103 -1.50 8.99 16.87
CA ILE A 103 -2.06 7.66 17.13
C ILE A 103 -1.54 7.11 18.46
N VAL A 104 -2.22 6.09 18.97
CA VAL A 104 -1.81 5.38 20.19
C VAL A 104 -1.27 4.01 19.79
N VAL A 105 0.01 3.77 20.04
CA VAL A 105 0.67 2.47 19.85
C VAL A 105 1.34 2.10 21.17
N ASP A 106 1.11 0.89 21.65
CA ASP A 106 1.65 0.39 22.94
C ASP A 106 1.41 1.35 24.12
N ASN A 107 0.19 1.88 24.23
CA ASN A 107 -0.23 2.89 25.22
C ASN A 107 0.56 4.20 25.19
N LYS A 108 1.31 4.49 24.12
CA LYS A 108 2.02 5.76 23.91
C LYS A 108 1.39 6.53 22.77
N LYS A 109 1.13 7.82 23.02
CA LYS A 109 0.65 8.76 22.00
C LYS A 109 1.85 9.28 21.21
N GLN A 110 1.86 9.08 19.90
CA GLN A 110 2.94 9.51 19.01
C GLN A 110 2.39 9.77 17.60
N LEU A 111 3.16 10.48 16.77
CA LEU A 111 2.76 10.70 15.38
C LEU A 111 2.93 9.42 14.57
N LEU A 112 2.06 9.22 13.57
CA LEU A 112 2.16 8.06 12.68
C LEU A 112 3.51 8.02 11.96
N VAL A 113 4.09 9.17 11.63
CA VAL A 113 5.43 9.25 11.02
C VAL A 113 6.54 8.71 11.92
N ASP A 114 6.46 8.90 13.24
CA ASP A 114 7.46 8.36 14.17
C ASP A 114 7.36 6.83 14.25
N VAL A 115 6.14 6.29 14.16
CA VAL A 115 5.89 4.85 14.03
C VAL A 115 6.48 4.32 12.73
N TYR A 116 6.28 5.02 11.61
CA TYR A 116 6.87 4.63 10.34
C TYR A 116 8.42 4.66 10.38
N ILE A 117 9.02 5.68 10.99
CA ILE A 117 10.48 5.81 11.12
C ILE A 117 11.07 4.68 11.97
N SER A 118 10.40 4.32 13.07
CA SER A 118 10.83 3.23 13.94
C SER A 118 10.62 1.86 13.32
N PHE A 119 9.50 1.63 12.63
CA PHE A 119 9.21 0.37 11.93
C PHE A 119 10.24 0.04 10.84
N ASN A 120 10.73 1.05 10.13
CA ASN A 120 11.72 0.88 9.06
C ASN A 120 13.17 1.10 9.54
N ASP A 121 13.41 1.20 10.85
CA ASP A 121 14.75 1.41 11.45
C ASP A 121 15.54 2.60 10.85
N LEU A 122 14.86 3.61 10.30
CA LEU A 122 15.51 4.70 9.55
C LEU A 122 16.49 5.53 10.39
N ARG A 123 16.28 5.58 11.70
CA ARG A 123 17.21 6.24 12.64
C ARG A 123 18.60 5.63 12.61
N ASN A 124 18.70 4.31 12.40
CA ASN A 124 19.98 3.61 12.31
C ASN A 124 20.66 3.90 10.96
N GLU A 125 19.89 4.07 9.89
CA GLU A 125 20.45 4.48 8.59
C GLU A 125 20.97 5.92 8.61
N TRP A 126 20.38 6.76 9.46
CA TRP A 126 20.73 8.18 9.61
C TRP A 126 21.86 8.46 10.61
N ASP A 127 22.56 7.44 11.12
CA ASP A 127 23.47 7.54 12.27
C ASP A 127 24.54 8.65 12.13
N ASN A 128 24.93 8.99 10.89
CA ASN A 128 25.91 10.02 10.55
C ASN A 128 25.31 11.33 10.02
N SER A 129 24.01 11.58 10.21
CA SER A 129 23.32 12.76 9.68
C SER A 129 22.57 13.54 10.75
N GLU A 130 22.30 14.81 10.46
CA GLU A 130 21.43 15.67 11.30
C GLU A 130 20.01 15.11 11.44
N LEU A 131 19.61 14.14 10.61
CA LEU A 131 18.30 13.49 10.65
C LEU A 131 18.17 12.52 11.84
N ARG A 132 19.27 12.00 12.39
CA ARG A 132 19.21 11.05 13.52
C ARG A 132 18.39 11.58 14.69
N ASN A 133 18.55 12.86 15.01
CA ASN A 133 17.91 13.50 16.16
C ASN A 133 16.72 14.41 15.77
N ILE A 134 16.26 14.37 14.51
CA ILE A 134 15.15 15.22 14.08
C ILE A 134 13.85 14.78 14.76
N HIS A 135 13.15 15.72 15.39
CA HIS A 135 11.83 15.48 15.97
C HIS A 135 10.78 16.13 15.07
N ILE A 136 9.87 15.32 14.55
CA ILE A 136 8.79 15.80 13.70
C ILE A 136 7.69 16.38 14.59
N LYS A 137 7.22 17.57 14.26
CA LYS A 137 6.12 18.23 14.96
C LYS A 137 4.81 18.03 14.18
N ALA A 138 3.70 17.90 14.91
CA ALA A 138 2.37 17.78 14.33
C ALA A 138 1.96 18.97 13.45
N SER A 139 2.54 20.15 13.71
CA SER A 139 2.30 21.33 12.89
C SER A 139 3.13 21.30 11.60
N SER A 140 2.49 21.64 10.48
CA SER A 140 3.17 21.92 9.20
C SER A 140 3.97 23.22 9.20
N ALA A 141 3.94 24.01 10.29
CA ALA A 141 4.77 25.22 10.41
C ALA A 141 6.26 24.83 10.47
N SER A 142 6.97 25.22 9.41
CA SER A 142 8.02 24.46 8.75
C SER A 142 9.41 24.57 9.38
N ASN A 143 9.96 23.42 9.76
CA ASN A 143 11.40 23.20 9.63
C ASN A 143 11.67 22.66 8.23
N ARG A 144 12.57 23.28 7.45
CA ARG A 144 12.95 22.84 6.10
C ARG A 144 13.36 21.36 6.07
N LEU A 145 14.02 20.89 7.13
CA LEU A 145 14.42 19.49 7.25
C LEU A 145 13.22 18.55 7.41
N GLN A 146 12.20 18.96 8.18
CA GLN A 146 10.97 18.18 8.33
C GLN A 146 10.21 18.09 7.00
N ASP A 147 10.10 19.20 6.27
CA ASP A 147 9.45 19.22 4.95
C ASP A 147 10.14 18.28 3.95
N SER A 148 11.47 18.35 3.89
CA SER A 148 12.26 17.45 3.04
C SER A 148 12.10 15.99 3.43
N LEU A 149 12.12 15.69 4.73
CA LEU A 149 11.99 14.32 5.22
C LEU A 149 10.60 13.75 4.93
N LEU A 150 9.53 14.51 5.18
CA LEU A 150 8.16 14.13 4.85
C LEU A 150 8.02 13.89 3.35
N GLY A 151 8.61 14.73 2.51
CA GLY A 151 8.61 14.53 1.06
C GLY A 151 9.26 13.20 0.63
N VAL A 152 10.37 12.82 1.26
CA VAL A 152 11.03 11.52 1.00
C VAL A 152 10.15 10.36 1.44
N ILE A 153 9.60 10.42 2.66
CA ILE A 153 8.73 9.37 3.21
C ILE A 153 7.46 9.20 2.36
N VAL A 154 6.84 10.30 1.94
CA VAL A 154 5.67 10.27 1.05
C VAL A 154 6.01 9.61 -0.29
N SER A 155 7.17 9.93 -0.85
CA SER A 155 7.63 9.32 -2.12
C SER A 155 7.82 7.81 -1.96
N ASP A 156 8.39 7.41 -0.83
CA ASP A 156 8.62 6.00 -0.51
C ASP A 156 7.29 5.24 -0.32
N ILE A 157 6.36 5.78 0.48
CA ILE A 157 5.03 5.20 0.69
C ILE A 157 4.31 4.97 -0.64
N ASN A 158 4.27 5.98 -1.51
CA ASN A 158 3.61 5.87 -2.82
C ASN A 158 4.26 4.86 -3.78
N LYS A 159 5.56 4.59 -3.63
CA LYS A 159 6.29 3.67 -4.52
C LYS A 159 6.25 2.23 -4.03
N ASN A 160 6.38 2.04 -2.73
CA ASN A 160 6.71 0.74 -2.15
C ASN A 160 5.60 0.16 -1.27
N TYR A 161 4.70 0.99 -0.72
CA TYR A 161 3.75 0.55 0.30
C TYR A 161 2.29 0.74 -0.11
N LEU A 162 1.93 1.84 -0.76
CA LEU A 162 0.54 2.22 -1.07
C LEU A 162 0.23 1.99 -2.54
N THR A 163 -0.79 1.17 -2.81
CA THR A 163 -1.37 1.00 -4.13
C THR A 163 -2.85 1.36 -4.09
N VAL A 164 -3.26 2.34 -4.89
CA VAL A 164 -4.67 2.76 -4.99
C VAL A 164 -5.16 2.49 -6.40
N SER A 165 -6.22 1.71 -6.52
CA SER A 165 -6.73 1.25 -7.81
C SER A 165 -8.25 1.12 -7.82
N LYS A 166 -8.81 1.07 -9.03
CA LYS A 166 -10.21 0.76 -9.29
C LYS A 166 -10.29 -0.65 -9.90
N PRO A 167 -10.66 -1.69 -9.13
CA PRO A 167 -10.58 -3.08 -9.61
C PRO A 167 -11.45 -3.35 -10.83
N ASP A 168 -12.61 -2.71 -10.90
CA ASP A 168 -13.50 -2.73 -12.07
C ASP A 168 -13.80 -1.30 -12.51
N LYS A 169 -13.45 -0.96 -13.75
CA LYS A 169 -13.65 0.39 -14.31
C LYS A 169 -15.11 0.82 -14.31
N LYS A 170 -16.06 -0.12 -14.35
CA LYS A 170 -17.51 0.13 -14.38
C LYS A 170 -18.11 0.31 -12.99
N LEU A 171 -17.48 -0.24 -11.95
CA LEU A 171 -17.99 -0.15 -10.57
C LEU A 171 -17.35 1.04 -9.85
N SER A 172 -18.09 1.77 -9.04
CA SER A 172 -17.53 2.90 -8.26
C SER A 172 -16.72 2.46 -7.03
N ILE A 173 -16.16 1.25 -7.04
CA ILE A 173 -15.38 0.68 -5.94
C ILE A 173 -13.91 1.07 -6.12
N ILE A 174 -13.35 1.73 -5.11
CA ILE A 174 -11.93 2.04 -5.01
C ILE A 174 -11.31 1.12 -3.97
N LYS A 175 -10.10 0.66 -4.26
CA LYS A 175 -9.33 -0.25 -3.42
C LYS A 175 -7.97 0.37 -3.12
N ALA A 176 -7.67 0.55 -1.85
CA ALA A 176 -6.37 0.98 -1.34
C ALA A 176 -5.71 -0.20 -0.62
N ASP A 177 -4.57 -0.65 -1.15
CA ASP A 177 -3.74 -1.70 -0.58
C ASP A 177 -2.50 -1.08 0.06
N VAL A 178 -2.21 -1.48 1.30
CA VAL A 178 -0.97 -1.16 2.00
C VAL A 178 -0.19 -2.44 2.26
N THR A 179 1.08 -2.47 1.89
CA THR A 179 1.89 -3.69 1.85
C THR A 179 3.05 -3.63 2.83
N ALA A 180 3.31 -4.71 3.58
CA ALA A 180 4.38 -4.82 4.57
C ALA A 180 5.12 -6.17 4.47
#